data_AF-A0A0B1RVA9-F1
#
_entry.id   AF-A0A0B1RVA9-F1
#
_cell.length_a   1.000
_cell.length_b   1.000
_cell.length_c   1.000
_cell.angle_alpha   90.00
_cell.angle_beta   90.00
_cell.angle_gamma   90.00
#
_symmetry.space_group_name_H-M   'P 1'
#
loop_
_entity.id
_entity.type
_entity.pdbx_description
1 polymer ?
#
loop_
_entity_poly.entity_id
_entity_poly.type
_entity_poly.pdbx_seq_one_letter_code
_entity_poly.pdbx_strand_id
1 'polypeptide(L)'
;MSYDLMVLKKKELDAASYYVIIFDESHMLKDTKAKRTQVALSLSKKASRVILLSGTPALSRPAELFSQIKLVNERLFPSFHQFAIRYCDGKQGRFCFEAKGCTNSDELAAILSKRVMIRRLKSEVLSDLPDKRREVVYLSGDKIDSRMDSLQQAKKAFEANQGQACSNKKGPSDNLLEYFCLTGIVKAAAVCSHILDNYFYPDAPKRKVLIFAHHQIVLDTIEVEVQKRSLKAIRIDGQTSSKERGNLCQAFQ
;
A
#
# COMPACT_ATOMS: atom_id res chain seq x y z
N MET A 1 -9.70 16.71 -6.87
CA MET A 1 -8.56 17.44 -6.27
C MET A 1 -7.75 16.44 -5.45
N SER A 2 -6.41 16.46 -5.52
CA SER A 2 -5.56 15.57 -4.71
C SER A 2 -5.43 16.05 -3.26
N TYR A 3 -4.98 15.18 -2.34
CA TYR A 3 -4.73 15.55 -0.95
C TYR A 3 -3.67 16.65 -0.78
N ASP A 4 -2.65 16.68 -1.65
CA ASP A 4 -1.61 17.72 -1.58
C ASP A 4 -2.16 19.08 -2.01
N LEU A 5 -2.95 19.10 -3.09
CA LEU A 5 -3.66 20.31 -3.51
C LEU A 5 -4.64 20.80 -2.46
N MET A 6 -5.31 19.89 -1.74
CA MET A 6 -6.19 20.24 -0.61
C MET A 6 -5.43 20.99 0.48
N VAL A 7 -4.21 20.56 0.81
CA VAL A 7 -3.37 21.24 1.81
C VAL A 7 -2.91 22.60 1.29
N LEU A 8 -2.48 22.69 0.04
CA LEU A 8 -2.02 23.94 -0.58
C LEU A 8 -3.14 24.99 -0.68
N LYS A 9 -4.34 24.57 -1.07
CA LYS A 9 -5.51 25.45 -1.27
C LYS A 9 -6.39 25.59 -0.03
N LYS A 10 -5.88 25.28 1.16
CA LYS A 10 -6.65 25.32 2.42
C LYS A 10 -7.47 26.61 2.57
N LYS A 11 -6.86 27.78 2.34
CA LYS A 11 -7.53 29.08 2.52
C LYS A 11 -8.74 29.27 1.60
N GLU A 12 -8.60 28.91 0.33
CA GLU A 12 -9.69 28.94 -0.65
C GLU A 12 -10.81 27.97 -0.24
N LEU A 13 -10.43 26.76 0.15
CA LEU A 13 -11.39 25.73 0.54
C LEU A 13 -12.13 26.10 1.82
N ASP A 14 -11.45 26.72 2.78
CA ASP A 14 -12.05 27.16 4.05
C ASP A 14 -13.04 28.31 3.88
N ALA A 15 -12.93 29.11 2.83
CA ALA A 15 -13.87 30.20 2.53
C ALA A 15 -15.19 29.70 1.93
N ALA A 16 -15.20 28.52 1.34
CA ALA A 16 -16.40 27.89 0.78
C ALA A 16 -17.14 27.04 1.81
N SER A 17 -18.45 26.88 1.61
CA SER A 17 -19.29 25.93 2.35
C SER A 17 -19.59 24.73 1.48
N TYR A 18 -19.39 23.52 2.01
CA TYR A 18 -19.66 22.28 1.29
C TYR A 18 -20.82 21.55 1.95
N TYR A 19 -21.78 21.08 1.18
CA TYR A 19 -22.82 20.21 1.73
C TYR A 19 -22.30 18.80 1.98
N VAL A 20 -21.55 18.24 1.02
CA VAL A 20 -20.98 16.89 1.07
C VAL A 20 -19.49 16.96 0.73
N ILE A 21 -18.67 16.24 1.49
CA ILE A 21 -17.26 16.00 1.16
C ILE A 21 -17.05 14.49 1.02
N ILE A 22 -16.40 14.09 -0.06
CA ILE A 22 -16.04 12.69 -0.33
C ILE A 22 -14.51 12.60 -0.34
N PHE A 23 -13.96 11.78 0.55
CA PHE A 23 -12.54 11.49 0.61
C PHE A 23 -12.29 10.09 0.05
N ASP A 24 -11.69 10.03 -1.13
CA ASP A 24 -11.26 8.78 -1.74
C ASP A 24 -9.90 8.33 -1.20
N GLU A 25 -9.67 7.02 -1.17
CA GLU A 25 -8.52 6.39 -0.51
C GLU A 25 -8.26 6.94 0.91
N SER A 26 -9.31 6.95 1.74
CA SER A 26 -9.32 7.57 3.07
C SER A 26 -8.25 7.01 4.03
N HIS A 27 -7.64 5.87 3.72
CA HIS A 27 -6.49 5.33 4.43
C HIS A 27 -5.30 6.31 4.44
N MET A 28 -5.25 7.26 3.50
CA MET A 28 -4.30 8.38 3.52
C MET A 28 -4.51 9.29 4.75
N LEU A 29 -5.73 9.42 5.27
CA LEU A 29 -6.05 10.26 6.41
C LEU A 29 -5.83 9.57 7.78
N LYS A 30 -5.13 8.44 7.81
CA LYS A 30 -4.96 7.61 9.02
C LYS A 30 -4.24 8.29 10.19
N ASP A 31 -3.33 9.23 9.92
CA ASP A 31 -2.54 9.89 10.97
C ASP A 31 -3.12 11.28 11.31
N THR A 32 -3.62 11.45 12.53
CA THR A 32 -4.16 12.72 13.05
C THR A 32 -3.13 13.86 13.05
N LYS A 33 -1.83 13.54 13.14
CA LYS A 33 -0.75 14.55 13.14
C LYS A 33 -0.39 15.02 11.73
N ALA A 34 -0.78 14.29 10.69
CA ALA A 34 -0.46 14.67 9.32
C ALA A 34 -1.23 15.94 8.91
N LYS A 35 -0.55 16.86 8.20
CA LYS A 35 -1.14 18.12 7.71
C LYS A 35 -2.42 17.87 6.90
N ARG A 36 -2.41 16.86 6.03
CA ARG A 36 -3.58 16.47 5.23
C ARG A 36 -4.79 16.11 6.10
N THR A 37 -4.59 15.36 7.17
CA THR A 37 -5.66 14.95 8.09
C THR A 37 -6.20 16.13 8.88
N GLN A 38 -5.32 17.03 9.33
CA GLN A 38 -5.75 18.25 10.03
C GLN A 38 -6.60 19.15 9.14
N VAL A 39 -6.20 19.33 7.88
CA VAL A 39 -6.99 20.09 6.89
C VAL A 39 -8.32 19.39 6.60
N ALA A 40 -8.31 18.07 6.37
CA ALA A 40 -9.52 17.29 6.15
C ALA A 40 -10.50 17.41 7.33
N LEU A 41 -10.01 17.34 8.57
CA LEU A 41 -10.83 17.52 9.79
C LEU A 41 -11.44 18.92 9.86
N SER A 42 -10.67 19.97 9.52
CA SER A 42 -11.16 21.35 9.48
C SER A 42 -12.31 21.52 8.48
N LEU A 43 -12.13 20.99 7.27
CA LEU A 43 -13.13 21.06 6.21
C LEU A 43 -14.37 20.22 6.56
N SER A 44 -14.17 19.04 7.15
CA SER A 44 -15.26 18.12 7.54
C SER A 44 -16.21 18.74 8.56
N LYS A 45 -15.73 19.60 9.46
CA LYS A 45 -16.57 20.30 10.44
C LYS A 45 -17.55 21.29 9.82
N LYS A 46 -17.23 21.82 8.63
CA LYS A 46 -18.09 22.74 7.89
C LYS A 46 -19.07 22.01 6.98
N ALA A 47 -18.85 20.72 6.73
CA ALA A 47 -19.67 19.93 5.84
C ALA A 47 -20.86 19.30 6.55
N SER A 48 -22.01 19.26 5.89
CA SER A 48 -23.19 18.56 6.43
C SER A 48 -23.05 17.04 6.38
N ARG A 49 -22.30 16.51 5.40
CA ARG A 49 -22.01 15.09 5.24
C ARG A 49 -20.58 14.83 4.81
N VAL A 50 -19.98 13.79 5.40
CA VAL A 50 -18.63 13.32 5.06
C VAL A 50 -18.71 11.84 4.72
N ILE A 51 -18.21 11.47 3.54
CA ILE A 51 -18.16 10.09 3.06
C ILE A 51 -16.70 9.71 2.83
N LEU A 52 -16.27 8.61 3.41
CA LEU A 52 -14.94 8.05 3.23
C LEU A 52 -15.04 6.82 2.32
N LEU A 53 -14.23 6.78 1.27
CA LEU A 53 -14.10 5.64 0.38
C LEU A 53 -12.71 5.02 0.56
N SER A 54 -12.65 3.71 0.74
CA SER A 54 -11.38 2.97 0.83
C SER A 54 -11.63 1.48 0.63
N GLY A 55 -10.77 0.82 -0.14
CA GLY A 55 -10.73 -0.64 -0.20
C GLY A 55 -10.14 -1.28 1.06
N THR A 56 -9.30 -0.53 1.80
CA THR A 56 -8.60 -0.97 3.01
C THR A 56 -8.58 0.16 4.04
N PRO A 57 -9.68 0.37 4.80
CA PRO A 57 -9.79 1.50 5.72
C PRO A 57 -8.75 1.44 6.86
N ALA A 58 -8.39 0.25 7.34
CA ALA A 58 -7.22 0.05 8.22
C ALA A 58 -6.13 -0.70 7.44
N LEU A 59 -4.90 -0.21 7.49
CA LEU A 59 -3.77 -0.90 6.85
C LEU A 59 -3.12 -1.90 7.81
N SER A 60 -3.02 -1.56 9.09
CA SER A 60 -2.29 -2.39 10.05
C SER A 60 -2.87 -2.43 11.46
N ARG A 61 -3.45 -1.32 11.95
CA ARG A 61 -3.76 -1.15 13.38
C ARG A 61 -5.08 -0.43 13.60
N PRO A 62 -5.84 -0.76 14.67
CA PRO A 62 -7.08 -0.06 15.02
C PRO A 62 -6.90 1.44 15.23
N ALA A 63 -5.73 1.87 15.72
CA ALA A 63 -5.38 3.28 15.90
C ALA A 63 -5.53 4.12 14.61
N GLU A 64 -5.31 3.50 13.44
CA GLU A 64 -5.43 4.15 12.13
C GLU A 64 -6.89 4.47 11.75
N LEU A 65 -7.87 3.83 12.40
CA LEU A 65 -9.29 4.08 12.20
C LEU A 65 -9.78 5.30 12.96
N PHE A 66 -9.12 5.70 14.05
CA PHE A 66 -9.61 6.79 14.91
C PHE A 66 -9.81 8.10 14.15
N SER A 67 -8.82 8.51 13.36
CA SER A 67 -8.87 9.72 12.54
C SER A 67 -10.00 9.68 11.52
N GLN A 68 -10.22 8.53 10.88
CA GLN A 68 -11.29 8.30 9.91
C GLN A 68 -12.67 8.32 10.56
N ILE A 69 -12.83 7.66 11.71
CA ILE A 69 -14.07 7.70 12.47
C ILE A 69 -14.38 9.14 12.89
N LYS A 70 -13.37 9.89 13.35
CA LYS A 70 -13.52 11.28 13.75
C LYS A 70 -13.94 12.20 12.60
N LEU A 71 -13.51 11.91 11.37
CA LEU A 71 -13.93 12.64 10.16
C LEU A 71 -15.42 12.42 9.85
N VAL A 72 -15.93 11.20 10.06
CA VAL A 72 -17.34 10.85 9.78
C VAL A 72 -18.26 11.25 10.95
N ASN A 73 -17.83 10.97 12.18
CA ASN A 73 -18.59 11.21 13.39
C ASN A 73 -17.65 11.44 14.59
N GLU A 74 -17.37 12.70 14.88
CA GLU A 74 -16.50 13.10 16.00
C GLU A 74 -17.04 12.73 17.40
N ARG A 75 -18.34 12.45 17.52
CA ARG A 75 -19.00 12.14 18.80
C ARG A 75 -18.87 10.68 19.19
N LEU A 76 -18.60 9.77 18.24
CA LEU A 76 -18.55 8.33 18.50
C LEU A 76 -17.38 7.95 19.42
N PHE A 77 -16.21 8.56 19.20
CA PHE A 77 -15.03 8.39 20.04
C PHE A 77 -14.39 9.76 20.33
N PRO A 78 -14.79 10.44 21.42
CA PRO A 78 -14.35 11.81 21.70
C PRO A 78 -12.84 11.92 21.98
N SER A 79 -12.27 10.92 22.65
CA SER A 79 -10.87 10.91 23.08
C SER A 79 -10.07 9.78 22.44
N PHE A 80 -8.95 10.15 21.80
CA PHE A 80 -8.00 9.16 21.27
C PHE A 80 -7.41 8.29 22.38
N HIS A 81 -7.17 8.85 23.56
CA HIS A 81 -6.55 8.13 24.66
C HIS A 81 -7.45 7.00 25.16
N GLN A 82 -8.75 7.27 25.34
CA GLN A 82 -9.74 6.25 25.73
C GLN A 82 -9.91 5.19 24.64
N PHE A 83 -9.99 5.62 23.37
CA PHE A 83 -10.04 4.71 22.24
C PHE A 83 -8.81 3.79 22.20
N ALA A 84 -7.62 4.36 22.41
CA ALA A 84 -6.38 3.62 22.38
C ALA A 84 -6.26 2.62 23.54
N ILE A 85 -6.64 2.99 24.75
CA ILE A 85 -6.66 2.07 25.91
C ILE A 85 -7.59 0.88 25.61
N ARG A 86 -8.80 1.14 25.09
CA ARG A 86 -9.80 0.08 24.88
C ARG A 86 -9.50 -0.82 23.68
N TYR A 87 -9.04 -0.25 22.58
CA TYR A 87 -8.97 -0.96 21.29
C TYR A 87 -7.56 -1.16 20.72
N CYS A 88 -6.55 -0.46 21.24
CA CYS A 88 -5.20 -0.44 20.67
C CYS A 88 -4.11 -0.96 21.63
N ASP A 89 -4.48 -1.68 22.71
CA ASP A 89 -3.57 -2.03 23.81
C ASP A 89 -2.83 -0.79 24.35
N GLY A 90 -3.59 0.30 24.58
CA GLY A 90 -3.04 1.59 24.96
C GLY A 90 -2.44 1.56 26.36
N LYS A 91 -1.12 1.68 26.47
CA LYS A 91 -0.39 1.66 27.73
C LYS A 91 0.68 2.73 27.82
N GLN A 92 0.97 3.17 29.04
CA GLN A 92 2.07 4.09 29.29
C GLN A 92 3.39 3.30 29.19
N GLY A 93 4.13 3.49 28.09
CA GLY A 93 5.47 2.95 27.94
C GLY A 93 6.49 3.76 28.74
N ARG A 94 7.75 3.31 28.71
CA ARG A 94 8.87 3.91 29.47
C ARG A 94 9.13 5.38 29.11
N PHE A 95 8.81 5.79 27.88
CA PHE A 95 9.06 7.15 27.38
C PHE A 95 7.82 7.85 26.81
N CYS A 96 6.82 7.10 26.36
CA CYS A 96 5.60 7.67 25.77
C CYS A 96 4.43 6.68 25.85
N PHE A 97 3.22 7.20 25.68
CA PHE A 97 2.03 6.38 25.53
C PHE A 97 2.08 5.59 24.22
N GLU A 98 1.95 4.27 24.30
CA GLU A 98 2.02 3.36 23.16
C GLU A 98 0.64 2.75 22.87
N ALA A 99 0.24 2.75 21.60
CA ALA A 99 -1.02 2.20 21.11
C ALA A 99 -0.76 1.34 19.87
N LYS A 100 -0.03 0.24 20.05
CA LYS A 100 0.45 -0.61 18.95
C LYS A 100 -0.30 -1.94 18.84
N GLY A 101 -1.06 -2.35 19.84
CA GLY A 101 -1.77 -3.62 19.85
C GLY A 101 -3.16 -3.52 19.25
N CYS A 102 -3.92 -4.59 19.45
CA CYS A 102 -5.31 -4.73 19.06
C CYS A 102 -6.04 -5.45 20.19
N THR A 103 -7.02 -4.78 20.79
CA THR A 103 -7.84 -5.31 21.88
C THR A 103 -9.31 -5.09 21.52
N ASN A 104 -10.21 -5.98 21.98
CA ASN A 104 -11.65 -5.86 21.73
C ASN A 104 -12.02 -5.65 20.25
N SER A 105 -11.36 -6.38 19.33
CA SER A 105 -11.54 -6.22 17.88
C SER A 105 -12.97 -6.46 17.43
N ASP A 106 -13.65 -7.44 18.02
CA ASP A 106 -15.00 -7.84 17.64
C ASP A 106 -16.03 -6.78 18.04
N GLU A 107 -15.85 -6.18 19.23
CA GLU A 107 -16.65 -5.04 19.67
C GLU A 107 -16.48 -3.86 18.72
N LEU A 108 -15.23 -3.50 18.39
CA LEU A 108 -14.95 -2.40 17.47
C LEU A 108 -15.56 -2.68 16.10
N ALA A 109 -15.41 -3.88 15.57
CA ALA A 109 -15.99 -4.28 14.29
C ALA A 109 -17.52 -4.18 14.28
N ALA A 110 -18.19 -4.58 15.36
CA ALA A 110 -19.63 -4.47 15.50
C ALA A 110 -20.09 -2.99 15.55
N ILE A 111 -19.38 -2.13 16.29
CA ILE A 111 -19.67 -0.69 16.34
C ILE A 111 -19.52 -0.06 14.95
N LEU A 112 -18.42 -0.36 14.26
CA LEU A 112 -18.13 0.19 12.93
C LEU A 112 -19.23 -0.21 11.93
N SER A 113 -19.53 -1.50 11.84
CA SER A 113 -20.49 -2.05 10.87
C SER A 113 -21.91 -1.53 11.10
N LYS A 114 -22.31 -1.30 12.36
CA LYS A 114 -23.66 -0.82 12.69
C LYS A 114 -23.82 0.71 12.59
N ARG A 115 -22.73 1.48 12.65
CA ARG A 115 -22.81 2.95 12.80
C ARG A 115 -22.22 3.74 11.64
N VAL A 116 -21.05 3.34 11.13
CA VAL A 116 -20.22 4.23 10.28
C VAL A 116 -19.61 3.56 9.07
N MET A 117 -19.72 2.24 8.92
CA MET A 117 -19.04 1.49 7.88
C MET A 117 -19.99 0.54 7.16
N ILE A 118 -20.00 0.64 5.83
CA ILE A 118 -20.58 -0.36 4.94
C ILE A 118 -19.41 -1.05 4.25
N ARG A 119 -19.30 -2.36 4.41
CA ARG A 119 -18.26 -3.18 3.80
C ARG A 119 -18.91 -4.38 3.11
N ARG A 120 -18.49 -4.65 1.89
CA ARG A 120 -18.90 -5.83 1.12
C ARG A 120 -17.65 -6.58 0.67
N LEU A 121 -17.69 -7.90 0.74
CA LEU A 121 -16.66 -8.78 0.19
C LEU A 121 -16.93 -9.01 -1.29
N LYS A 122 -15.88 -9.17 -2.10
CA LYS A 122 -16.04 -9.47 -3.52
C LYS A 122 -16.90 -10.73 -3.75
N SER A 123 -16.77 -11.74 -2.90
CA SER A 123 -17.58 -12.96 -2.93
C SER A 123 -19.08 -12.72 -2.70
N GLU A 124 -19.47 -11.63 -2.07
CA GLU A 124 -20.89 -11.29 -1.80
C GLU A 124 -21.55 -10.53 -2.95
N VAL A 125 -20.75 -9.98 -3.89
CA VAL A 125 -21.24 -9.08 -4.94
C VAL A 125 -20.87 -9.50 -6.36
N LEU A 126 -19.84 -10.33 -6.54
CA LEU A 126 -19.35 -10.76 -7.85
C LEU A 126 -19.58 -12.27 -8.00
N SER A 127 -20.73 -12.64 -8.56
CA SER A 127 -21.07 -14.03 -8.93
C SER A 127 -20.43 -14.48 -10.24
N ASP A 128 -20.06 -13.53 -11.10
CA ASP A 128 -19.77 -13.80 -12.52
C ASP A 128 -18.27 -13.91 -12.83
N LEU A 129 -17.40 -13.76 -11.83
CA LEU A 129 -15.95 -13.87 -12.01
C LEU A 129 -15.45 -15.26 -11.62
N PRO A 130 -14.52 -15.85 -12.40
CA PRO A 130 -13.91 -17.13 -12.04
C PRO A 130 -13.09 -17.00 -10.75
N ASP A 131 -12.95 -18.13 -10.05
CA ASP A 131 -12.19 -18.18 -8.81
C ASP A 131 -10.75 -17.69 -8.96
N LYS A 132 -10.34 -16.83 -8.03
CA LYS A 132 -8.98 -16.31 -7.99
C LYS A 132 -8.01 -17.39 -7.48
N ARG A 133 -7.25 -17.99 -8.38
CA ARG A 133 -6.14 -18.89 -8.05
C ARG A 133 -4.90 -18.11 -7.62
N ARG A 134 -4.20 -18.61 -6.61
CA ARG A 134 -2.92 -18.07 -6.12
C ARG A 134 -1.92 -19.21 -6.04
N GLU A 135 -0.74 -18.99 -6.58
CA GLU A 135 0.34 -19.96 -6.61
C GLU A 135 1.65 -19.26 -6.25
N VAL A 136 2.47 -19.92 -5.43
CA VAL A 136 3.83 -19.48 -5.14
C VAL A 136 4.77 -20.36 -5.95
N VAL A 137 5.45 -19.76 -6.92
CA VAL A 137 6.39 -20.47 -7.78
C VAL A 137 7.81 -20.26 -7.25
N TYR A 138 8.48 -21.36 -6.93
CA TYR A 138 9.88 -21.36 -6.55
C TYR A 138 10.74 -21.44 -7.81
N LEU A 139 11.62 -20.45 -7.98
CA LEU A 139 12.55 -20.42 -9.11
C LEU A 139 13.91 -20.96 -8.65
N SER A 140 14.43 -21.93 -9.39
CA SER A 140 15.74 -22.55 -9.16
C SER A 140 16.47 -22.66 -10.50
N GLY A 141 17.80 -22.53 -10.51
CA GLY A 141 18.61 -22.82 -11.70
C GLY A 141 19.82 -21.91 -11.91
N ASP A 142 20.57 -22.23 -12.97
CA ASP A 142 21.89 -21.66 -13.33
C ASP A 142 21.83 -20.20 -13.81
N LYS A 143 20.62 -19.71 -14.12
CA LYS A 143 20.38 -18.32 -14.55
C LYS A 143 20.28 -17.34 -13.38
N ILE A 144 20.46 -17.81 -12.15
CA ILE A 144 20.55 -16.92 -11.01
C ILE A 144 21.94 -16.27 -11.02
N ASP A 145 21.96 -14.93 -11.01
CA ASP A 145 23.17 -14.12 -11.17
C ASP A 145 24.32 -14.59 -10.27
N SER A 146 25.55 -14.54 -10.76
CA SER A 146 26.78 -14.89 -10.03
C SER A 146 26.94 -14.12 -8.72
N ARG A 147 26.22 -13.00 -8.57
CA ARG A 147 26.10 -12.22 -7.32
C ARG A 147 25.26 -12.89 -6.23
N MET A 148 24.86 -14.15 -6.39
CA MET A 148 24.20 -14.93 -5.33
C MET A 148 25.04 -14.96 -4.05
N ASP A 149 26.37 -15.09 -4.15
CA ASP A 149 27.25 -15.10 -2.98
C ASP A 149 27.22 -13.75 -2.24
N SER A 150 27.26 -12.65 -2.98
CA SER A 150 27.10 -11.30 -2.44
C SER A 150 25.74 -11.11 -1.78
N LEU A 151 24.68 -11.66 -2.36
CA LEU A 151 23.34 -11.64 -1.77
C LEU A 151 23.28 -12.41 -0.44
N GLN A 152 23.92 -13.59 -0.37
CA GLN A 152 24.00 -14.37 0.86
C GLN A 152 24.80 -13.65 1.95
N GLN A 153 25.88 -12.95 1.58
CA GLN A 153 26.65 -12.12 2.50
C GLN A 153 25.82 -10.95 3.03
N ALA A 154 25.13 -10.20 2.16
CA ALA A 154 24.25 -9.11 2.54
C ALA A 154 23.08 -9.60 3.42
N LYS A 155 22.53 -10.79 3.13
CA LYS A 155 21.51 -11.44 3.97
C LYS A 155 22.04 -11.71 5.37
N LYS A 156 23.20 -12.35 5.50
CA LYS A 156 23.82 -12.66 6.80
C LYS A 156 24.11 -11.37 7.58
N ALA A 157 24.63 -10.34 6.90
CA ALA A 157 24.88 -9.03 7.51
C ALA A 157 23.57 -8.38 8.00
N PHE A 158 22.48 -8.48 7.25
CA PHE A 158 21.17 -7.99 7.67
C PHE A 158 20.61 -8.77 8.88
N GLU A 159 20.67 -10.11 8.85
CA GLU A 159 20.18 -10.97 9.94
C GLU A 159 20.98 -10.77 11.24
N ALA A 160 22.30 -10.62 11.15
CA ALA A 160 23.15 -10.32 12.30
C ALA A 160 22.78 -8.98 12.98
N ASN A 161 22.34 -7.99 12.20
CA ASN A 161 21.93 -6.69 12.71
C ASN A 161 20.47 -6.65 13.22
N GLN A 162 19.60 -7.58 12.80
CA GLN A 162 18.25 -7.69 13.36
C GLN A 162 18.25 -8.08 14.85
N GLY A 163 19.26 -8.83 15.30
CA GLY A 163 19.41 -9.24 16.70
C GLY A 163 19.82 -8.11 17.66
N GLN A 164 20.32 -6.97 17.15
CA GLN A 164 20.68 -5.79 17.95
C GLN A 164 19.58 -4.74 17.88
N ALA A 165 18.41 -5.07 18.43
CA ALA A 165 17.38 -4.07 18.68
C ALA A 165 17.80 -3.21 19.90
N CYS A 166 17.77 -1.88 19.71
CA CYS A 166 17.81 -0.80 20.71
C CYS A 166 19.14 -0.07 20.90
N SER A 167 19.55 0.76 19.93
CA SER A 167 20.03 2.13 20.20
C SER A 167 20.58 2.79 18.94
N ASN A 168 19.71 3.30 18.07
CA ASN A 168 19.84 4.61 17.43
C ASN A 168 18.99 4.68 16.17
N LYS A 169 18.19 5.74 16.10
CA LYS A 169 17.46 6.18 14.91
C LYS A 169 18.47 6.68 13.87
N LYS A 170 18.88 5.84 12.90
CA LYS A 170 19.50 6.29 11.65
C LYS A 170 19.15 5.32 10.52
N GLY A 171 18.33 5.80 9.57
CA GLY A 171 18.12 5.23 8.23
C GLY A 171 17.62 3.77 8.16
N PRO A 172 17.22 3.29 6.96
CA PRO A 172 17.40 1.87 6.68
C PRO A 172 18.88 1.54 6.90
N SER A 173 19.20 0.46 7.62
CA SER A 173 20.60 0.02 7.71
C SER A 173 21.13 -0.18 6.29
N ASP A 174 22.34 0.32 5.99
CA ASP A 174 22.92 0.21 4.65
C ASP A 174 22.87 -1.25 4.15
N ASN A 175 23.02 -2.21 5.07
CA ASN A 175 22.88 -3.65 4.82
C ASN A 175 21.49 -4.09 4.34
N LEU A 176 20.40 -3.49 4.85
CA LEU A 176 19.04 -3.77 4.35
C LEU A 176 18.86 -3.22 2.94
N LEU A 177 19.34 -2.00 2.68
CA LEU A 177 19.22 -1.40 1.36
C LEU A 177 20.04 -2.19 0.33
N GLU A 178 21.26 -2.58 0.68
CA GLU A 178 22.12 -3.43 -0.14
C GLU A 178 21.48 -4.79 -0.40
N TYR A 179 21.02 -5.48 0.65
CA TYR A 179 20.30 -6.75 0.51
C TYR A 179 19.08 -6.60 -0.41
N PHE A 180 18.26 -5.58 -0.20
CA PHE A 180 17.09 -5.29 -1.02
C PHE A 180 17.47 -5.12 -2.50
N CYS A 181 18.41 -4.21 -2.81
CA CYS A 181 18.87 -3.98 -4.18
C CYS A 181 19.43 -5.25 -4.84
N LEU A 182 20.28 -6.02 -4.14
CA LEU A 182 20.84 -7.27 -4.66
C LEU A 182 19.75 -8.30 -4.97
N THR A 183 18.67 -8.39 -4.17
CA THR A 183 17.57 -9.32 -4.49
C THR A 183 16.93 -9.02 -5.83
N GLY A 184 16.86 -7.74 -6.23
CA GLY A 184 16.32 -7.31 -7.52
C GLY A 184 17.19 -7.79 -8.68
N ILE A 185 18.50 -7.57 -8.56
CA ILE A 185 19.50 -7.94 -9.57
C ILE A 185 19.52 -9.46 -9.78
N VAL A 186 19.69 -10.20 -8.69
CA VAL A 186 19.95 -11.66 -8.74
C VAL A 186 18.78 -12.43 -9.34
N LYS A 187 17.54 -11.99 -9.09
CA LYS A 187 16.34 -12.67 -9.58
C LYS A 187 15.90 -12.26 -10.98
N ALA A 188 16.38 -11.14 -11.53
CA ALA A 188 15.82 -10.54 -12.73
C ALA A 188 15.81 -11.51 -13.93
N ALA A 189 16.94 -12.17 -14.21
CA ALA A 189 17.07 -13.10 -15.33
C ALA A 189 16.20 -14.37 -15.17
N ALA A 190 16.18 -14.94 -13.96
CA ALA A 190 15.38 -16.12 -13.65
C ALA A 190 13.87 -15.83 -13.74
N VAL A 191 13.42 -14.70 -13.18
CA VAL A 191 12.02 -14.25 -13.27
C VAL A 191 11.61 -14.00 -14.71
N CYS A 192 12.46 -13.31 -15.48
CA CYS A 192 12.16 -13.00 -16.88
C CYS A 192 12.03 -14.28 -17.72
N SER A 193 12.98 -15.22 -17.58
CA SER A 193 12.91 -16.51 -18.28
C SER A 193 11.63 -17.26 -17.92
N HIS A 194 11.30 -17.33 -16.62
CA HIS A 194 10.09 -18.01 -16.17
C HIS A 194 8.80 -17.42 -16.77
N ILE A 195 8.68 -16.09 -16.80
CA ILE A 195 7.50 -15.42 -17.37
C ILE A 195 7.37 -15.73 -18.86
N LEU A 196 8.47 -15.58 -19.61
CA LEU A 196 8.44 -15.77 -21.05
C LEU A 196 8.22 -17.22 -21.44
N ASP A 197 8.82 -18.17 -20.72
CA ASP A 197 8.76 -19.60 -21.07
C ASP A 197 7.43 -20.25 -20.64
N ASN A 198 6.74 -19.73 -19.60
CA ASN A 198 5.46 -20.30 -19.15
C ASN A 198 4.22 -19.58 -19.72
N TYR A 199 4.32 -18.28 -19.99
CA TYR A 199 3.17 -17.48 -20.44
C TYR A 199 3.24 -17.07 -21.91
N PHE A 200 4.44 -16.99 -22.49
CA PHE A 200 4.70 -16.49 -23.85
C PHE A 200 5.60 -17.46 -24.66
N TYR A 201 5.39 -18.76 -24.49
CA TYR A 201 6.03 -19.80 -25.30
C TYR A 201 5.48 -19.80 -26.75
N PRO A 202 6.20 -20.38 -27.72
CA PRO A 202 5.70 -20.53 -29.08
C PRO A 202 4.37 -21.30 -29.07
N ASP A 203 3.31 -20.73 -29.66
CA ASP A 203 1.92 -21.24 -29.66
C ASP A 203 1.12 -21.04 -28.36
N ALA A 204 1.60 -20.21 -27.42
CA ALA A 204 0.81 -19.86 -26.24
C ALA A 204 -0.51 -19.15 -26.62
N PRO A 205 -1.64 -19.48 -25.97
CA PRO A 205 -2.90 -18.80 -26.19
C PRO A 205 -2.78 -17.31 -25.85
N LYS A 206 -3.43 -16.48 -26.67
CA LYS A 206 -3.47 -15.02 -26.48
C LYS A 206 -4.03 -14.69 -25.10
N ARG A 207 -3.20 -14.09 -24.25
CA ARG A 207 -3.55 -13.68 -22.89
C ARG A 207 -2.87 -12.35 -22.56
N LYS A 208 -3.51 -11.57 -21.68
CA LYS A 208 -2.91 -10.36 -21.10
C LYS A 208 -2.33 -10.72 -19.74
N VAL A 209 -1.10 -10.28 -19.45
CA VAL A 209 -0.40 -10.54 -18.19
C VAL A 209 -0.05 -9.20 -17.54
N LEU A 210 -0.31 -9.09 -16.23
CA LEU A 210 0.11 -7.95 -15.42
C LEU A 210 1.29 -8.36 -14.55
N ILE A 211 2.38 -7.60 -14.62
CA ILE A 211 3.61 -7.85 -13.88
C ILE A 211 3.82 -6.69 -12.92
N PHE A 212 3.98 -7.00 -11.63
CA PHE A 212 4.30 -6.03 -10.60
C PHE A 212 5.71 -6.32 -10.07
N ALA A 213 6.56 -5.31 -9.99
CA ALA A 213 7.89 -5.43 -9.40
C ALA A 213 8.25 -4.16 -8.61
N HIS A 214 8.99 -4.34 -7.53
CA HIS A 214 9.50 -3.23 -6.73
C HIS A 214 10.79 -2.63 -7.29
N HIS A 215 11.62 -3.43 -7.96
CA HIS A 215 12.92 -3.02 -8.47
C HIS A 215 12.83 -2.62 -9.94
N GLN A 216 13.31 -1.43 -10.29
CA GLN A 216 13.34 -0.96 -11.68
C GLN A 216 14.15 -1.91 -12.56
N ILE A 217 15.30 -2.40 -12.10
CA ILE A 217 16.13 -3.34 -12.87
C ILE A 217 15.37 -4.59 -13.31
N VAL A 218 14.41 -5.08 -12.51
CA VAL A 218 13.58 -6.23 -12.88
C VAL A 218 12.63 -5.86 -14.02
N LEU A 219 12.00 -4.68 -13.95
CA LEU A 219 11.13 -4.17 -15.02
C LEU A 219 11.93 -3.91 -16.30
N ASP A 220 13.11 -3.29 -16.19
CA ASP A 220 14.00 -3.00 -17.32
C ASP A 220 14.43 -4.29 -18.02
N THR A 221 14.83 -5.31 -17.26
CA THR A 221 15.21 -6.62 -17.80
C THR A 221 14.05 -7.28 -18.54
N ILE A 222 12.86 -7.26 -17.96
CA ILE A 222 11.66 -7.84 -18.59
C ILE A 222 11.31 -7.09 -19.88
N GLU A 223 11.36 -5.76 -19.88
CA GLU A 223 11.05 -4.94 -21.04
C GLU A 223 11.98 -5.24 -22.22
N VAL A 224 13.29 -5.34 -21.97
CA VAL A 224 14.29 -5.69 -22.99
C VAL A 224 13.99 -7.06 -23.60
N GLU A 225 13.72 -8.09 -22.79
CA GLU A 225 13.46 -9.45 -23.29
C GLU A 225 12.11 -9.58 -24.01
N VAL A 226 11.09 -8.86 -23.56
CA VAL A 226 9.79 -8.76 -24.24
C VAL A 226 9.95 -8.10 -25.62
N GLN A 227 10.74 -7.04 -25.72
CA GLN A 227 11.06 -6.38 -26.99
C GLN A 227 11.83 -7.32 -27.94
N LYS A 228 12.81 -8.09 -27.44
CA LYS A 228 13.53 -9.10 -28.23
C LYS A 228 12.60 -10.15 -28.83
N ARG A 229 11.54 -10.54 -28.11
CA ARG A 229 10.50 -11.46 -28.60
C ARG A 229 9.39 -10.76 -29.42
N SER A 230 9.53 -9.47 -29.73
CA SER A 230 8.54 -8.68 -30.48
C SER A 230 7.13 -8.71 -29.87
N LEU A 231 7.03 -8.81 -28.55
CA LEU A 231 5.77 -8.81 -27.82
C LEU A 231 5.31 -7.38 -27.53
N LYS A 232 4.00 -7.13 -27.63
CA LYS A 232 3.42 -5.83 -27.28
C LYS A 232 3.36 -5.69 -25.74
N ALA A 233 3.96 -4.63 -25.22
CA ALA A 233 3.89 -4.30 -23.80
C ALA A 233 3.69 -2.80 -23.57
N ILE A 234 3.22 -2.48 -22.36
CA ILE A 234 3.20 -1.14 -21.81
C ILE A 234 3.91 -1.18 -20.45
N ARG A 235 4.47 -0.04 -20.04
CA ARG A 235 5.12 0.11 -18.73
C ARG A 235 4.61 1.36 -18.05
N ILE A 236 4.26 1.23 -16.76
CA ILE A 236 3.90 2.35 -15.90
C ILE A 236 4.77 2.26 -14.65
N ASP A 237 5.54 3.31 -14.38
CA ASP A 237 6.36 3.44 -13.19
C ASP A 237 6.31 4.86 -12.60
N GLY A 238 7.23 5.14 -11.67
CA GLY A 238 7.31 6.43 -10.96
C GLY A 238 7.65 7.61 -11.87
N GLN A 239 8.23 7.38 -13.05
CA GLN A 239 8.61 8.42 -14.00
C GLN A 239 7.48 8.72 -14.99
N THR A 240 6.52 7.80 -15.18
CA THR A 240 5.39 7.98 -16.10
C THR A 240 4.46 9.10 -15.65
N SER A 241 4.23 10.08 -16.53
CA SER A 241 3.37 11.23 -16.24
C SER A 241 1.90 10.85 -16.07
N SER A 242 1.13 11.66 -15.33
CA SER A 242 -0.32 11.41 -15.12
C SER A 242 -1.11 11.34 -16.42
N LYS A 243 -0.75 12.16 -17.42
CA LYS A 243 -1.39 12.18 -18.74
C LYS A 243 -1.12 10.89 -19.52
N GLU A 244 0.13 10.41 -19.52
CA GLU A 244 0.52 9.19 -20.22
C GLU A 244 -0.07 7.93 -19.57
N ARG A 245 -0.18 7.90 -18.23
CA ARG A 245 -0.78 6.77 -17.50
C ARG A 245 -2.17 6.42 -18.02
N GLY A 246 -3.01 7.42 -18.28
CA GLY A 246 -4.35 7.22 -18.84
C GLY A 246 -4.31 6.55 -20.21
N ASN A 247 -3.46 7.05 -21.11
CA ASN A 247 -3.31 6.52 -22.46
C ASN A 247 -2.76 5.09 -22.45
N LEU A 248 -1.78 4.79 -21.60
CA LEU A 248 -1.20 3.45 -21.47
C LEU A 248 -2.24 2.46 -20.94
N CYS A 249 -2.99 2.81 -19.90
CA CYS A 249 -4.08 1.98 -19.40
C CYS A 249 -5.11 1.64 -20.48
N GLN A 250 -5.50 2.64 -21.30
CA GLN A 250 -6.41 2.41 -22.44
C GLN A 250 -5.79 1.51 -23.51
N ALA A 251 -4.49 1.66 -23.80
CA ALA A 251 -3.80 0.82 -24.78
C ALA A 251 -3.69 -0.66 -24.35
N PHE A 252 -3.76 -0.94 -23.04
CA PHE A 252 -3.74 -2.29 -22.49
C PHE A 252 -5.12 -2.92 -22.38
N GLN A 253 -6.18 -2.13 -22.12
CA GLN A 253 -7.57 -2.62 -22.04
C GLN A 253 -8.05 -3.22 -23.36
#